data_AF-A0A918GE89-F1
#
_entry.id   AF-A0A918GE89-F1
#
_cell.length_a   1.000
_cell.length_b   1.000
_cell.length_c   1.000
_cell.angle_alpha   90.00
_cell.angle_beta   90.00
_cell.angle_gamma   90.00
#
_symmetry.space_group_name_H-M   'P 1'
#
loop_
_entity.id
_entity.type
_entity.pdbx_description
1 polymer ?
#
loop_
_entity_poly.entity_id
_entity_poly.type
_entity_poly.pdbx_seq_one_letter_code
_entity_poly.pdbx_strand_id
1 'polypeptide(L)'
;MTTQPAGRLDAPSPREMARAFPPALTDRVEDPLYSQVWADLTLSPRDRGSATIAAAVALHRPEELPAQLRRAVANGVTRAELGALITQIAFYAGFPAAISASAIAAPTLPDRPRQTARYGAVGPPPYPLDPTIAFACSAQQESR
;
A
#
# COMPACT_ATOMS: atom_id res chain seq x y z
N MET A 1 -13.70 24.33 36.92
CA MET A 1 -14.19 24.40 35.52
C MET A 1 -12.95 24.48 34.64
N THR A 2 -12.38 23.34 34.26
CA THR A 2 -11.17 23.27 33.44
C THR A 2 -11.59 23.15 31.98
N THR A 3 -11.28 24.17 31.18
CA THR A 3 -11.51 24.18 29.73
C THR A 3 -10.38 23.42 29.05
N GLN A 4 -10.75 22.38 28.31
CA GLN A 4 -9.91 21.55 27.46
C GLN A 4 -9.45 22.34 26.21
N PRO A 5 -8.18 22.24 25.77
CA PRO A 5 -7.75 22.95 24.57
C PRO A 5 -8.33 22.28 23.32
N ALA A 6 -8.83 23.11 22.40
CA ALA A 6 -9.39 22.70 21.12
C ALA A 6 -8.39 21.87 20.33
N GLY A 7 -8.78 20.63 20.01
CA GLY A 7 -8.05 19.75 19.11
C GLY A 7 -7.90 20.39 17.73
N ARG A 8 -6.68 20.28 17.20
CA ARG A 8 -6.27 20.54 15.81
C ARG A 8 -7.41 20.24 14.83
N LEU A 9 -7.80 21.27 14.04
CA LEU A 9 -8.82 21.15 13.00
C LEU A 9 -8.45 20.03 12.03
N ASP A 10 -9.15 18.89 12.12
CA ASP A 10 -9.09 17.82 11.14
C ASP A 10 -9.76 18.36 9.87
N ALA A 11 -8.95 18.79 8.91
CA ALA A 11 -9.47 19.19 7.61
C ALA A 11 -10.31 18.03 7.03
N PRO A 12 -11.48 18.32 6.42
CA PRO A 12 -12.31 17.28 5.83
C PRO A 12 -11.48 16.48 4.85
N SER A 13 -11.64 15.15 4.90
CA SER A 13 -10.93 14.26 4.00
C SER A 13 -11.24 14.62 2.53
N PRO A 14 -10.32 14.35 1.58
CA PRO A 14 -10.59 14.57 0.17
C PRO A 14 -11.92 13.96 -0.32
N ARG A 15 -12.36 12.85 0.28
CA ARG A 15 -13.66 12.22 0.00
C ARG A 15 -14.84 13.06 0.50
N GLU A 16 -14.76 13.61 1.71
CA GLU A 16 -15.80 14.49 2.26
C GLU A 16 -15.90 15.80 1.45
N MET A 17 -14.76 16.35 1.03
CA MET A 17 -14.74 17.53 0.16
C MET A 17 -15.35 17.24 -1.22
N ALA A 18 -15.07 16.07 -1.81
CA ALA A 18 -15.63 15.67 -3.10
C ALA A 18 -17.17 15.53 -3.07
N ARG A 19 -17.78 15.28 -1.90
CA ARG A 19 -19.24 15.19 -1.78
C ARG A 19 -19.96 16.52 -2.05
N ALA A 20 -19.28 17.64 -1.78
CA ALA A 20 -19.88 18.97 -1.87
C ALA A 20 -20.03 19.48 -3.32
N PHE A 21 -19.25 18.97 -4.27
CA PHE A 21 -19.26 19.47 -5.66
C PHE A 21 -19.93 18.47 -6.64
N PRO A 22 -19.43 17.23 -6.83
CA PRO A 22 -20.15 16.20 -7.56
C PRO A 22 -20.76 15.12 -6.64
N PRO A 23 -21.97 15.32 -6.04
CA PRO A 23 -22.60 14.29 -5.20
C PRO A 23 -22.81 12.96 -5.96
N ALA A 24 -23.12 13.02 -7.25
CA ALA A 24 -23.26 11.84 -8.11
C ALA A 24 -21.95 11.08 -8.37
N LEU A 25 -20.78 11.66 -8.08
CA LEU A 25 -19.49 10.97 -8.10
C LEU A 25 -19.33 10.13 -6.83
N THR A 26 -19.67 10.70 -5.67
CA THR A 26 -19.63 9.99 -4.40
C THR A 26 -20.55 8.76 -4.42
N ASP A 27 -21.77 8.91 -4.92
CA ASP A 27 -22.71 7.79 -5.02
C ASP A 27 -22.15 6.68 -5.91
N ARG A 28 -21.54 7.01 -7.06
CA ARG A 28 -20.94 6.02 -7.96
C ARG A 28 -19.67 5.36 -7.42
N VAL A 29 -18.90 6.03 -6.57
CA VAL A 29 -17.69 5.47 -5.98
C VAL A 29 -18.00 4.64 -4.75
N GLU A 30 -18.93 5.07 -3.89
CA GLU A 30 -19.20 4.40 -2.62
C GLU A 30 -20.23 3.25 -2.76
N ASP A 31 -21.23 3.41 -3.63
CA ASP A 31 -22.36 2.47 -3.71
C ASP A 31 -21.93 1.10 -4.25
N PRO A 32 -21.29 0.93 -5.43
CA PRO A 32 -20.85 -0.41 -5.87
C PRO A 32 -19.52 -0.87 -5.22
N LEU A 33 -18.59 0.03 -4.88
CA LEU A 33 -17.26 -0.37 -4.44
C LEU A 33 -17.30 -1.11 -3.10
N TYR A 34 -17.92 -0.53 -2.08
CA TYR A 34 -17.92 -1.15 -0.76
C TYR A 34 -19.03 -2.18 -0.59
N SER A 35 -20.21 -1.94 -1.16
CA SER A 35 -21.35 -2.87 -1.02
C SER A 35 -21.23 -4.13 -1.90
N GLN A 36 -20.45 -4.08 -2.99
CA GLN A 36 -20.30 -5.23 -3.90
C GLN A 36 -18.85 -5.72 -3.92
N VAL A 37 -17.90 -4.88 -4.35
CA VAL A 37 -16.51 -5.33 -4.57
C VAL A 37 -15.81 -5.71 -3.26
N TRP A 38 -15.92 -4.89 -2.21
CA TRP A 38 -15.30 -5.22 -0.92
C TRP A 38 -16.11 -6.18 -0.05
N ALA A 39 -17.42 -6.34 -0.32
CA ALA A 39 -18.27 -7.29 0.37
C ALA A 39 -18.17 -8.72 -0.20
N ASP A 40 -17.68 -8.86 -1.42
CA ASP A 40 -17.50 -10.16 -2.07
C ASP A 40 -16.46 -11.02 -1.33
N LEU A 41 -16.91 -12.20 -0.90
CA LEU A 41 -16.15 -13.14 -0.08
C LEU A 41 -15.20 -14.05 -0.87
N THR A 42 -15.24 -14.02 -2.20
CA THR A 42 -14.37 -14.85 -3.05
C THR A 42 -12.90 -14.44 -2.97
N LEU A 43 -12.62 -13.19 -2.63
CA LEU A 43 -11.28 -12.68 -2.35
C LEU A 43 -11.26 -12.01 -0.97
N SER A 44 -10.30 -12.42 -0.14
CA SER A 44 -10.24 -11.98 1.25
C SER A 44 -10.01 -10.45 1.35
N PRO A 45 -10.53 -9.77 2.40
CA PRO A 45 -10.27 -8.35 2.62
C PRO A 45 -8.78 -8.01 2.74
N ARG A 46 -7.97 -8.98 3.18
CA ARG A 46 -6.51 -8.89 3.24
C ARG A 46 -5.92 -8.78 1.85
N ASP A 47 -6.26 -9.72 0.97
CA ASP A 47 -5.70 -9.79 -0.38
C ASP A 47 -6.19 -8.63 -1.25
N ARG A 48 -7.44 -8.20 -1.06
CA ARG A 48 -7.95 -6.94 -1.64
C ARG A 48 -7.13 -5.72 -1.20
N GLY A 49 -6.75 -5.66 0.07
CA GLY A 49 -5.88 -4.60 0.59
C GLY A 49 -4.51 -4.58 -0.10
N SER A 50 -3.87 -5.76 -0.21
CA SER A 50 -2.59 -5.91 -0.92
C SER A 50 -2.69 -5.49 -2.39
N ALA A 51 -3.72 -5.95 -3.11
CA ALA A 51 -3.94 -5.59 -4.52
C ALA A 51 -4.17 -4.08 -4.70
N THR A 52 -4.95 -3.46 -3.79
CA THR A 52 -5.24 -2.03 -3.83
C THR A 52 -3.97 -1.19 -3.61
N ILE A 53 -3.12 -1.59 -2.65
CA ILE A 53 -1.83 -0.93 -2.43
C ILE A 53 -0.93 -1.09 -3.65
N ALA A 54 -0.87 -2.28 -4.23
CA ALA A 54 -0.08 -2.51 -5.43
C ALA A 54 -0.48 -1.59 -6.59
N ALA A 55 -1.78 -1.48 -6.84
CA ALA A 55 -2.32 -0.56 -7.83
C ALA A 55 -2.01 0.90 -7.51
N ALA A 56 -2.17 1.34 -6.25
CA ALA A 56 -1.88 2.71 -5.84
C ALA A 56 -0.41 3.09 -6.04
N VAL A 57 0.53 2.18 -5.74
CA VAL A 57 1.96 2.39 -6.02
C VAL A 57 2.20 2.46 -7.52
N ALA A 58 1.69 1.50 -8.29
CA ALA A 58 1.93 1.44 -9.73
C ALA A 58 1.39 2.66 -10.48
N LEU A 59 0.20 3.13 -10.09
CA LEU A 59 -0.46 4.30 -10.68
C LEU A 59 0.06 5.64 -10.12
N HIS A 60 1.09 5.63 -9.27
CA HIS A 60 1.66 6.82 -8.63
C HIS A 60 0.58 7.69 -7.95
N ARG A 61 -0.22 7.08 -7.06
CA ARG A 61 -1.25 7.76 -6.25
C ARG A 61 -0.84 7.84 -4.77
N PRO A 62 0.22 8.60 -4.43
CA PRO A 62 0.74 8.69 -3.07
C PRO A 62 -0.26 9.22 -2.04
N GLU A 63 -1.21 10.05 -2.47
CA GLU A 63 -2.28 10.61 -1.65
C GLU A 63 -3.25 9.57 -1.08
N GLU A 64 -3.48 8.47 -1.80
CA GLU A 64 -4.37 7.39 -1.37
C GLU A 64 -3.65 6.36 -0.48
N LEU A 65 -2.32 6.25 -0.60
CA LEU A 65 -1.52 5.22 0.08
C LEU A 65 -1.74 5.20 1.60
N PRO A 66 -1.76 6.33 2.35
CA PRO A 66 -1.92 6.29 3.79
C PRO A 66 -3.22 5.62 4.25
N ALA A 67 -4.33 5.91 3.56
CA ALA A 67 -5.63 5.32 3.88
C ALA A 67 -5.66 3.82 3.57
N GLN A 68 -5.09 3.41 2.43
CA GLN A 68 -5.07 2.01 2.01
C GLN A 68 -4.12 1.16 2.86
N LEU A 69 -2.97 1.70 3.25
CA LEU A 69 -2.01 1.06 4.17
C LEU A 69 -2.66 0.75 5.53
N ARG A 70 -3.35 1.73 6.12
CA ARG A 70 -4.08 1.53 7.39
C ARG A 70 -5.16 0.47 7.26
N ARG A 71 -5.93 0.49 6.16
CA ARG A 71 -6.97 -0.51 5.88
C ARG A 71 -6.37 -1.91 5.70
N ALA A 72 -5.29 -2.05 4.96
CA ALA A 72 -4.64 -3.33 4.73
C ALA A 72 -4.10 -3.94 6.04
N VAL A 73 -3.51 -3.13 6.92
CA VAL A 73 -3.06 -3.59 8.24
C VAL A 73 -4.25 -3.97 9.14
N ALA A 74 -5.33 -3.19 9.12
CA ALA A 74 -6.56 -3.55 9.83
C ALA A 74 -7.15 -4.89 9.34
N ASN A 75 -6.99 -5.19 8.05
CA ASN A 75 -7.39 -6.46 7.43
C ASN A 75 -6.34 -7.58 7.60
N GLY A 76 -5.26 -7.35 8.34
CA GLY A 76 -4.27 -8.38 8.70
C GLY A 76 -3.10 -8.54 7.73
N VAL A 77 -2.85 -7.59 6.82
CA VAL A 77 -1.57 -7.53 6.08
C VAL A 77 -0.48 -7.02 7.03
N THR A 78 0.65 -7.71 7.10
CA THR A 78 1.74 -7.32 8.00
C THR A 78 2.65 -6.25 7.39
N ARG A 79 3.37 -5.50 8.22
CA ARG A 79 4.39 -4.53 7.77
C ARG A 79 5.48 -5.20 6.91
N ALA A 80 5.86 -6.42 7.24
CA ALA A 80 6.85 -7.18 6.47
C ALA A 80 6.35 -7.53 5.07
N GLU A 81 5.09 -7.98 4.97
CA GLU A 81 4.44 -8.28 3.69
C GLU A 81 4.26 -7.03 2.82
N LEU A 82 3.91 -5.89 3.43
CA LEU A 82 3.86 -4.61 2.72
C LEU A 82 5.24 -4.18 2.19
N GLY A 83 6.30 -4.39 2.99
CA GLY A 83 7.68 -4.16 2.54
C GLY A 83 8.03 -5.02 1.33
N ALA A 84 7.78 -6.33 1.41
CA ALA A 84 8.03 -7.26 0.31
C ALA A 84 7.20 -6.90 -0.94
N LEU A 85 5.93 -6.51 -0.78
CA LEU A 85 5.07 -6.08 -1.87
C LEU A 85 5.63 -4.83 -2.58
N ILE A 86 6.01 -3.79 -1.83
CA ILE A 86 6.58 -2.56 -2.39
C ILE A 86 7.90 -2.86 -3.12
N THR A 87 8.75 -3.72 -2.55
CA THR A 87 9.99 -4.17 -3.20
C THR A 87 9.71 -4.90 -4.52
N GLN A 88 8.72 -5.80 -4.55
CA GLN A 88 8.32 -6.48 -5.79
C GLN A 88 7.87 -5.48 -6.85
N ILE A 89 7.05 -4.49 -6.48
CA ILE A 89 6.51 -3.50 -7.41
C ILE A 89 7.61 -2.63 -8.03
N ALA A 90 8.75 -2.44 -7.36
CA ALA A 90 9.87 -1.67 -7.90
C ALA A 90 10.34 -2.20 -9.28
N PHE A 91 10.23 -3.52 -9.52
CA PHE A 91 10.60 -4.14 -10.78
C PHE A 91 9.54 -4.01 -11.89
N TYR A 92 8.27 -3.73 -11.53
CA TYR A 92 7.16 -3.66 -12.47
C TYR A 92 6.69 -2.22 -12.74
N ALA A 93 6.77 -1.34 -11.75
CA ALA A 93 6.34 0.06 -11.83
C ALA A 93 7.51 1.05 -11.68
N GLY A 94 8.73 0.56 -11.51
CA GLY A 94 9.95 1.35 -11.37
C GLY A 94 10.30 1.73 -9.92
N PHE A 95 11.60 1.89 -9.70
CA PHE A 95 12.16 2.25 -8.39
C PHE A 95 11.64 3.59 -7.82
N PRO A 96 11.43 4.67 -8.61
CA PRO A 96 10.90 5.92 -8.07
C PRO A 96 9.53 5.77 -7.39
N ALA A 97 8.63 4.97 -7.97
CA ALA A 97 7.31 4.69 -7.42
C ALA A 97 7.42 3.97 -6.07
N ALA A 98 8.23 2.90 -6.03
CA ALA A 98 8.43 2.09 -4.84
C ALA A 98 9.12 2.85 -3.70
N ILE A 99 10.13 3.67 -4.02
CA ILE A 99 10.83 4.51 -3.03
C ILE A 99 9.84 5.52 -2.42
N SER A 100 9.05 6.20 -3.25
CA SER A 100 8.03 7.15 -2.78
C SER A 100 7.01 6.47 -1.86
N ALA A 101 6.53 5.29 -2.26
CA ALA A 101 5.62 4.49 -1.46
C ALA A 101 6.24 4.06 -0.12
N SER A 102 7.50 3.63 -0.12
CA SER A 102 8.22 3.24 1.10
C SER A 102 8.38 4.41 2.06
N ALA A 103 8.71 5.61 1.56
CA ALA A 103 8.83 6.83 2.36
C ALA A 103 7.51 7.23 3.03
N ILE A 104 6.36 6.96 2.40
CA ILE A 104 5.03 7.19 2.95
C ILE A 104 4.63 6.08 3.94
N ALA A 105 4.98 4.83 3.64
CA ALA A 105 4.62 3.68 4.46
C ALA A 105 5.29 3.70 5.84
N ALA A 106 6.57 4.09 5.91
CA ALA A 106 7.33 4.12 7.15
C ALA A 106 6.67 4.94 8.28
N PRO A 107 6.26 6.21 8.08
CA PRO A 107 5.58 6.99 9.12
C PRO A 107 4.08 6.65 9.27
N THR A 108 3.45 6.03 8.27
CA THR A 108 2.03 5.67 8.32
C THR A 108 1.77 4.45 9.23
N LEU A 109 2.72 3.52 9.27
CA LEU A 109 2.58 2.24 9.96
C LEU A 109 3.25 2.31 11.33
N PRO A 110 2.53 2.10 12.45
CA PRO A 110 3.15 2.10 13.77
C PRO A 110 4.17 0.96 13.89
N ASP A 111 5.24 1.19 14.66
CA ASP A 111 6.20 0.14 15.00
C ASP A 111 5.51 -0.90 15.90
N ARG A 112 5.03 -1.98 15.27
CA ARG A 112 4.62 -3.19 15.97
C ARG A 112 5.73 -4.23 15.86
N PRO A 113 5.92 -5.07 16.91
CA PRO A 113 6.88 -6.17 16.86
C PRO A 113 6.64 -7.01 15.61
N ARG A 114 7.73 -7.45 14.97
CA ARG A 114 7.71 -8.23 13.72
C ARG A 114 6.69 -9.36 13.83
N GLN A 115 5.49 -9.19 13.25
CA GLN A 115 4.62 -10.31 12.97
C GLN A 115 5.32 -11.13 11.90
N THR A 116 5.61 -12.39 12.21
CA THR A 116 6.21 -13.33 11.27
C THR A 116 5.35 -13.40 10.01
N ALA A 117 5.96 -13.19 8.84
CA ALA A 117 5.27 -13.33 7.56
C ALA A 117 4.57 -14.68 7.50
N ARG A 118 3.29 -14.70 7.11
CA ARG A 118 2.49 -15.95 7.05
C ARG A 118 2.98 -16.88 5.95
N TYR A 119 3.49 -16.29 4.87
CA TYR A 119 4.37 -16.99 3.96
C TYR A 119 5.74 -17.06 4.64
N GLY A 120 5.97 -18.13 5.41
CA GLY A 120 7.30 -18.44 5.93
C GLY A 120 8.29 -18.36 4.78
N ALA A 121 9.50 -17.86 5.05
CA ALA A 121 10.55 -17.64 4.06
C ALA A 121 10.52 -18.75 3.02
N VAL A 122 9.87 -18.50 1.89
CA VAL A 122 9.91 -19.40 0.75
C VAL A 122 11.39 -19.36 0.43
N GLY A 123 12.07 -20.49 0.63
CA GLY A 123 13.47 -20.62 0.25
C GLY A 123 13.64 -20.09 -1.18
N PRO A 124 14.85 -19.66 -1.56
CA PRO A 124 15.08 -19.17 -2.92
C PRO A 124 14.36 -20.10 -3.90
N PRO A 125 13.56 -19.56 -4.85
CA PRO A 125 12.80 -20.40 -5.75
C PRO A 125 13.74 -21.44 -6.38
N PRO A 126 13.31 -22.68 -6.67
CA PRO A 126 14.19 -23.76 -7.12
C PRO A 126 14.85 -23.51 -8.49
N TYR A 127 14.78 -22.30 -9.02
CA TYR A 127 15.51 -21.91 -10.20
C TYR A 127 16.99 -21.68 -9.84
N PRO A 128 17.92 -22.35 -10.54
CA PRO A 128 19.30 -21.92 -10.51
C PRO A 128 19.34 -20.45 -10.92
N LEU A 129 20.02 -19.61 -10.13
CA LEU A 129 20.35 -18.26 -10.57
C LEU A 129 21.15 -18.42 -11.87
N ASP A 130 20.55 -18.06 -13.00
CA ASP A 130 21.30 -17.92 -14.24
C ASP A 130 22.41 -16.90 -13.97
N PRO A 131 23.70 -17.26 -14.08
CA PRO A 131 24.81 -16.35 -13.83
C PRO A 131 24.77 -15.12 -14.74
N THR A 132 24.01 -15.17 -15.84
CA THR A 132 23.81 -14.06 -16.77
C THR A 132 22.93 -12.95 -16.18
N ILE A 133 21.98 -13.27 -15.29
CA ILE A 133 21.07 -12.28 -14.67
C ILE A 133 21.76 -11.52 -13.52
N ALA A 134 22.71 -12.14 -12.81
CA ALA A 134 23.45 -11.49 -11.73
C ALA A 134 24.35 -10.32 -12.23
N PHE A 135 24.81 -10.38 -13.48
CA PHE A 135 25.74 -9.39 -14.06
C PHE A 135 25.06 -8.05 -14.42
N ALA A 136 23.73 -8.05 -14.61
CA ALA A 136 23.00 -6.83 -14.97
C ALA A 136 22.93 -5.82 -13.81
N CYS A 137 22.99 -6.28 -12.55
CA CYS A 137 22.90 -5.39 -11.40
C CYS A 137 24.25 -4.74 -11.02
N SER A 138 25.38 -5.39 -11.30
CA SER A 138 26.72 -4.82 -11.07
C SER A 138 27.10 -3.78 -12.13
N ALA A 139 26.75 -4.01 -13.40
CA ALA A 139 27.09 -3.11 -14.50
C ALA A 139 26.47 -1.70 -14.37
N GLN A 140 25.32 -1.57 -13.69
CA GLN A 140 24.66 -0.28 -13.46
C GLN A 140 25.23 0.52 -12.28
N GLN A 141 26.07 -0.11 -11.45
CA GLN A 141 26.66 0.51 -10.26
C GLN A 141 28.08 1.03 -10.50
N GLU A 142 28.75 0.57 -11.56
CA GLU A 142 30.12 0.97 -11.94
C GLU A 142 30.15 2.14 -12.94
N SER A 143 29.00 2.65 -13.40
CA SER A 143 28.90 3.80 -14.31
C SER A 143 28.55 5.12 -13.61
N ARG A 144 28.96 5.31 -12.36
CA ARG A 144 28.88 6.60 -11.64
C ARG A 144 30.22 6.98 -11.02
#